data_AF-A0A5C4WIG5-F1
#
_entry.id   AF-A0A5C4WIG5-F1
#
_cell.length_a   1.000
_cell.length_b   1.000
_cell.length_c   1.000
_cell.angle_alpha   90.00
_cell.angle_beta   90.00
_cell.angle_gamma   90.00
#
_symmetry.space_group_name_H-M   'P 1'
#
loop_
_entity.id
_entity.type
_entity.pdbx_description
1 polymer ?
#
loop_
_entity_poly.entity_id
_entity_poly.type
_entity_poly.pdbx_seq_one_letter_code
_entity_poly.pdbx_strand_id
1 'polypeptide(L)'
;MEETVEARFGRLLAIQEPLLNNLHSVRDLVRWRDEVVRLEEGCDGGIRPLGDLAKLLAGGDEAGRSVVRAGFAAWESLLAGGITRIRESGELAADADPERLATSLMAALQGGLLLARTTRDVRRLEVALDTALGYVRAHAVTP
;
A
#
# COMPACT_ATOMS: atom_id res chain seq x y z
N MET A 1 0.98 -15.49 -24.55
CA MET A 1 0.00 -15.88 -23.52
C MET A 1 0.00 -14.75 -22.50
N GLU A 2 -1.07 -13.97 -22.45
CA GLU A 2 -1.20 -12.82 -21.54
C GLU A 2 -1.41 -13.34 -20.12
N GLU A 3 -0.66 -12.81 -19.16
CA GLU A 3 -0.78 -13.19 -17.75
C GLU A 3 -2.13 -12.74 -17.19
N THR A 4 -2.83 -13.60 -16.44
CA THR A 4 -4.09 -13.23 -15.82
C THR A 4 -3.88 -12.22 -14.70
N VAL A 5 -4.82 -11.29 -14.54
CA VAL A 5 -4.82 -10.25 -13.50
C VAL A 5 -4.63 -10.84 -12.10
N GLU A 6 -5.29 -11.96 -11.83
CA GLU A 6 -5.25 -12.67 -10.56
C GLU A 6 -3.85 -13.22 -10.25
N ALA A 7 -3.21 -13.90 -11.20
CA ALA A 7 -1.85 -14.41 -11.03
C ALA A 7 -0.85 -13.28 -10.77
N ARG A 8 -1.10 -12.11 -11.36
CA ARG A 8 -0.26 -10.92 -11.21
C ARG A 8 -0.41 -10.25 -9.86
N PHE A 9 -1.65 -10.10 -9.37
CA PHE A 9 -1.92 -9.62 -8.01
C PHE A 9 -1.36 -10.57 -6.97
N GLY A 10 -1.53 -11.89 -7.14
CA GLY A 10 -0.96 -12.89 -6.25
C GLY A 10 0.57 -12.76 -6.14
N ARG A 11 1.27 -12.52 -7.26
CA ARG A 11 2.72 -12.27 -7.23
C ARG A 11 3.12 -10.97 -6.54
N LEU A 12 2.40 -9.88 -6.81
CA LEU A 12 2.67 -8.61 -6.14
C LEU A 12 2.47 -8.73 -4.63
N LEU A 13 1.38 -9.37 -4.22
CA LEU A 13 1.11 -9.68 -2.81
C LEU A 13 2.22 -10.55 -2.22
N ALA A 14 2.64 -11.63 -2.89
CA ALA A 14 3.72 -12.51 -2.39
C ALA A 14 5.07 -11.79 -2.20
N ILE A 15 5.36 -10.75 -3.00
CA ILE A 15 6.58 -9.93 -2.84
C ILE A 15 6.45 -8.99 -1.63
N GLN A 16 5.25 -8.45 -1.38
CA GLN A 16 5.00 -7.45 -0.33
C GLN A 16 4.63 -8.09 1.02
N GLU A 17 4.07 -9.29 1.00
CA GLU A 17 3.57 -10.03 2.17
C GLU A 17 4.64 -10.21 3.26
N PRO A 18 5.90 -10.59 2.97
CA PRO A 18 6.93 -10.69 4.00
C PRO A 18 7.27 -9.35 4.67
N LEU A 19 7.18 -8.23 3.93
CA LEU A 19 7.43 -6.89 4.46
C LEU A 19 6.26 -6.43 5.34
N LEU A 20 5.03 -6.74 4.93
CA LEU A 20 3.81 -6.35 5.64
C LEU A 20 3.51 -7.23 6.86
N ASN A 21 3.83 -8.52 6.80
CA ASN A 21 3.70 -9.42 7.94
C ASN A 21 4.66 -9.06 9.07
N ASN A 22 5.78 -8.40 8.78
CA ASN A 22 6.76 -7.96 9.77
C ASN A 22 6.55 -6.51 10.27
N LEU A 23 5.40 -5.89 9.98
CA LEU A 23 5.05 -4.61 10.58
C LEU A 23 4.69 -4.80 12.06
N HIS A 24 5.60 -4.40 12.94
CA HIS A 24 5.45 -4.50 14.40
C HIS A 24 5.59 -3.17 15.14
N SER A 25 6.11 -2.14 14.47
CA SER A 25 6.26 -0.78 15.03
C SER A 25 5.93 0.30 14.00
N VAL A 26 5.68 1.53 14.47
CA VAL A 26 5.57 2.70 13.58
C VAL A 26 6.85 2.89 12.75
N ARG A 27 8.01 2.51 13.30
CA ARG A 27 9.29 2.53 12.57
C ARG A 27 9.31 1.54 11.39
N ASP A 28 8.67 0.39 11.53
CA ASP A 28 8.61 -0.59 10.44
C ASP A 28 7.71 -0.11 9.30
N LEU A 29 6.65 0.65 9.60
CA LEU A 29 5.85 1.33 8.58
C LEU A 29 6.67 2.36 7.77
N VAL A 30 7.57 3.10 8.43
CA VAL A 30 8.49 4.03 7.75
C VAL A 30 9.45 3.26 6.84
N ARG A 31 10.03 2.17 7.33
CA ARG A 31 10.92 1.31 6.52
C ARG A 31 10.20 0.75 5.30
N TRP A 32 8.97 0.29 5.46
CA TRP A 32 8.14 -0.17 4.34
C TRP A 32 7.95 0.94 3.30
N ARG A 33 7.61 2.16 3.73
CA ARG A 33 7.49 3.33 2.84
C ARG A 33 8.80 3.64 2.12
N ASP A 34 9.94 3.57 2.79
CA ASP A 34 11.24 3.81 2.18
C ASP A 34 11.58 2.77 1.11
N GLU A 35 11.26 1.48 1.36
CA GLU A 35 11.43 0.44 0.34
C GLU A 35 10.51 0.63 -0.85
N VAL A 36 9.26 1.02 -0.62
CA VAL A 36 8.30 1.34 -1.68
C VAL A 36 8.83 2.46 -2.59
N VAL A 37 9.37 3.53 -1.99
CA VAL A 37 9.97 4.65 -2.74
C VAL A 37 11.22 4.17 -3.50
N ARG A 38 12.15 3.49 -2.83
CA ARG A 38 13.37 2.94 -3.47
C ARG A 38 13.06 2.05 -4.68
N LEU A 39 12.07 1.17 -4.55
CA LEU A 39 11.65 0.28 -5.63
C LEU A 39 11.07 1.03 -6.83
N GLU A 40 10.41 2.18 -6.60
CA GLU A 40 9.91 3.03 -7.68
C GLU A 40 11.01 3.89 -8.32
N GLU A 41 12.05 4.27 -7.56
CA GLU A 41 13.22 5.00 -8.08
C GLU A 41 14.13 4.14 -8.97
N GLY A 42 14.38 2.89 -8.57
CA GLY A 42 15.44 2.05 -9.12
C GLY A 42 15.10 1.28 -10.40
N CYS A 43 13.85 1.29 -10.86
CA CYS A 43 13.39 0.42 -11.95
C CYS A 43 12.62 1.21 -13.02
N ASP A 44 12.88 0.92 -14.29
CA ASP A 44 11.98 1.20 -15.44
C ASP A 44 10.63 0.42 -15.36
N GLY A 45 10.28 -0.06 -14.15
CA GLY A 45 9.18 -0.97 -13.83
C GLY A 45 9.11 -1.30 -12.33
N GLY A 46 9.03 -0.28 -11.46
CA GLY A 46 8.89 -0.39 -10.00
C GLY A 46 7.65 -1.17 -9.50
N ILE A 47 7.08 -0.82 -8.34
CA ILE A 47 5.86 -1.46 -7.81
C ILE A 47 4.73 -1.25 -8.83
N ARG A 48 4.51 -2.19 -9.76
CA ARG A 48 3.56 -2.05 -10.86
C ARG A 48 2.19 -2.63 -10.51
N PRO A 49 1.35 -1.89 -9.78
CA PRO A 49 -0.08 -2.00 -9.94
C PRO A 49 -0.63 -0.70 -10.52
N LEU A 50 -1.82 -0.79 -11.11
CA LEU A 50 -2.65 0.25 -11.71
C LEU A 50 -2.48 0.66 -13.17
N GLY A 51 -1.27 0.66 -13.75
CA GLY A 51 -1.13 0.98 -15.19
C GLY A 51 -1.94 0.04 -16.10
N ASP A 52 -2.07 -1.22 -15.71
CA ASP A 52 -2.94 -2.21 -16.36
C ASP A 52 -4.33 -2.31 -15.71
N LEU A 53 -4.55 -1.80 -14.49
CA LEU A 53 -5.90 -1.68 -13.89
C LEU A 53 -6.73 -0.61 -14.56
N ALA A 54 -6.11 0.48 -15.03
CA ALA A 54 -6.78 1.46 -15.87
C ALA A 54 -7.31 0.81 -17.15
N LYS A 55 -6.57 -0.16 -17.73
CA LYS A 55 -7.03 -0.95 -18.89
C LYS A 55 -8.13 -1.95 -18.53
N LEU A 56 -8.03 -2.60 -17.36
CA LEU A 56 -9.05 -3.53 -16.86
C LEU A 56 -10.36 -2.84 -16.47
N LEU A 57 -10.29 -1.66 -15.87
CA LEU A 57 -11.44 -0.83 -15.52
C LEU A 57 -12.03 -0.13 -16.75
N ALA A 58 -11.20 0.26 -17.73
CA ALA A 58 -11.66 0.81 -19.00
C ALA A 58 -12.49 -0.18 -19.84
N GLY A 59 -12.33 -1.49 -19.61
CA GLY A 59 -13.12 -2.53 -20.27
C GLY A 59 -14.53 -2.74 -19.70
N GLY A 60 -14.85 -2.19 -18.52
CA GLY A 60 -16.20 -2.25 -17.93
C GLY A 60 -16.66 -3.62 -17.39
N ASP A 61 -15.88 -4.69 -17.57
CA ASP A 61 -16.26 -6.05 -17.16
C ASP A 61 -16.22 -6.23 -15.62
N GLU A 62 -17.30 -6.79 -15.07
CA GLU A 62 -17.46 -7.05 -13.63
C GLU A 62 -16.42 -8.05 -13.12
N ALA A 63 -16.01 -9.02 -13.94
CA ALA A 63 -14.98 -9.99 -13.57
C ALA A 63 -13.64 -9.30 -13.26
N GLY A 64 -13.25 -8.32 -14.09
CA GLY A 64 -12.10 -7.48 -13.85
C GLY A 64 -12.22 -6.73 -12.52
N ARG A 65 -13.33 -6.00 -12.31
CA ARG A 65 -13.58 -5.26 -11.06
C ARG A 65 -13.52 -6.14 -9.81
N SER A 66 -14.01 -7.38 -9.89
CA SER A 66 -13.98 -8.34 -8.78
C SER A 66 -12.55 -8.73 -8.38
N VAL A 67 -11.69 -9.07 -9.34
CA VAL A 67 -10.29 -9.45 -9.07
C VAL A 67 -9.52 -8.30 -8.43
N VAL A 68 -9.71 -7.08 -8.95
CA VAL A 68 -9.06 -5.87 -8.43
C VAL A 68 -9.50 -5.59 -7.00
N ARG A 69 -10.80 -5.70 -6.72
CA ARG A 69 -11.35 -5.55 -5.37
C ARG A 69 -10.76 -6.56 -4.41
N ALA A 70 -10.67 -7.83 -4.80
CA ALA A 70 -10.09 -8.88 -3.96
C ALA A 70 -8.61 -8.63 -3.66
N GLY A 71 -7.84 -8.19 -4.66
CA GLY A 71 -6.44 -7.84 -4.50
C GLY A 71 -6.20 -6.68 -3.53
N PHE A 72 -6.99 -5.60 -3.64
CA PHE A 72 -6.91 -4.49 -2.69
C PHE A 72 -7.35 -4.89 -1.29
N ALA A 73 -8.45 -5.63 -1.14
CA ALA A 73 -8.92 -6.11 0.16
C ALA A 73 -7.86 -6.98 0.87
N ALA A 74 -7.18 -7.87 0.13
CA ALA A 74 -6.10 -8.67 0.71
C ALA A 74 -4.93 -7.80 1.19
N TRP A 75 -4.55 -6.79 0.40
CA TRP A 75 -3.42 -5.93 0.74
C TRP A 75 -3.75 -4.98 1.91
N GLU A 76 -4.96 -4.42 1.94
CA GLU A 76 -5.48 -3.64 3.05
C GLU A 76 -5.56 -4.47 4.33
N SER A 77 -6.00 -5.74 4.24
CA SER A 77 -6.04 -6.65 5.39
C SER A 77 -4.65 -6.91 5.99
N LEU A 78 -3.62 -7.07 5.16
CA LEU A 78 -2.23 -7.22 5.63
C LEU A 78 -1.76 -5.96 6.37
N LEU A 79 -2.05 -4.77 5.83
CA LEU A 79 -1.74 -3.49 6.47
C LEU A 79 -2.49 -3.32 7.79
N ALA A 80 -3.80 -3.59 7.81
CA ALA A 80 -4.64 -3.51 9.00
C ALA A 80 -4.15 -4.49 10.09
N GLY A 81 -3.74 -5.70 9.70
CA GLY A 81 -3.13 -6.67 10.61
C GLY A 81 -1.82 -6.15 11.22
N GLY A 82 -0.96 -5.53 10.41
CA GLY A 82 0.26 -4.84 10.90
C GLY A 82 -0.05 -3.73 11.89
N ILE A 83 -0.96 -2.82 11.53
CA ILE A 83 -1.35 -1.69 12.38
C ILE A 83 -2.01 -2.16 13.68
N THR A 84 -2.79 -3.25 13.63
CA THR A 84 -3.37 -3.88 14.82
C THR A 84 -2.29 -4.34 15.78
N ARG A 85 -1.23 -4.99 15.29
CA ARG A 85 -0.09 -5.41 16.13
C ARG A 85 0.64 -4.21 16.77
N ILE A 86 0.82 -3.12 16.01
CA ILE A 86 1.44 -1.88 16.53
C ILE A 86 0.55 -1.23 17.60
N ARG A 87 -0.77 -1.30 17.46
CA ARG A 87 -1.70 -0.84 18.49
C ARG A 87 -1.65 -1.73 19.74
N GLU A 88 -1.62 -3.05 19.56
CA GLU A 88 -1.53 -4.02 20.66
C GLU A 88 -0.20 -3.92 21.43
N SER A 89 0.88 -3.45 20.80
CA SER A 89 2.14 -3.16 21.49
C SER A 89 2.13 -1.86 22.30
N GLY A 90 1.07 -1.05 22.17
CA GLY A 90 0.92 0.23 22.86
C GLY A 90 1.59 1.42 22.15
N GLU A 91 2.13 1.24 20.95
CA GLU A 91 2.69 2.35 20.17
C GLU A 91 1.61 3.26 19.55
N LEU A 92 0.40 2.74 19.34
CA LEU A 92 -0.77 3.50 18.90
C LEU A 92 -1.86 3.54 19.98
N ALA A 93 -2.64 4.61 19.99
CA ALA A 93 -3.76 4.79 20.89
C ALA A 93 -4.77 3.65 20.75
N ALA A 94 -5.42 3.27 21.86
CA ALA A 94 -6.36 2.15 21.88
C ALA A 94 -7.58 2.36 20.98
N ASP A 95 -7.94 3.61 20.70
CA ASP A 95 -9.03 4.01 19.81
C ASP A 95 -8.58 4.21 18.35
N ALA A 96 -7.30 4.00 18.02
CA ALA A 96 -6.82 4.00 16.65
C ALA A 96 -7.51 2.87 15.86
N ASP A 97 -8.14 3.22 14.75
CA ASP A 97 -8.84 2.31 13.85
C ASP A 97 -7.86 1.75 12.79
N PRO A 98 -7.44 0.47 12.88
CA PRO A 98 -6.46 -0.09 11.96
C PRO A 98 -6.94 -0.17 10.52
N GLU A 99 -8.23 -0.42 10.30
CA GLU A 99 -8.82 -0.54 8.96
C GLU A 99 -8.83 0.82 8.26
N ARG A 100 -9.19 1.88 8.99
CA ARG A 100 -9.17 3.24 8.47
C ARG A 100 -7.74 3.71 8.16
N LEU A 101 -6.78 3.37 9.00
CA LEU A 101 -5.37 3.69 8.78
C LEU A 101 -4.80 2.92 7.58
N ALA A 102 -5.13 1.64 7.45
CA ALA A 102 -4.75 0.81 6.30
C ALA A 102 -5.31 1.36 4.99
N THR A 103 -6.60 1.69 4.95
CA THR A 103 -7.26 2.32 3.79
C THR A 103 -6.57 3.63 3.40
N SER A 104 -6.20 4.45 4.38
CA SER A 104 -5.53 5.73 4.14
C SER A 104 -4.13 5.54 3.51
N LEU A 105 -3.36 4.58 4.01
CA LEU A 105 -2.05 4.22 3.46
C LEU A 105 -2.19 3.65 2.04
N MET A 106 -3.18 2.78 1.82
CA MET A 106 -3.46 2.20 0.50
C MET A 106 -3.81 3.28 -0.53
N ALA A 107 -4.70 4.20 -0.18
CA ALA A 107 -5.09 5.32 -1.05
C ALA A 107 -3.90 6.21 -1.39
N ALA A 108 -3.06 6.54 -0.39
CA ALA A 108 -1.85 7.33 -0.58
C ALA A 108 -0.83 6.63 -1.50
N LEU A 109 -0.65 5.31 -1.32
CA LEU A 109 0.21 4.51 -2.18
C LEU A 109 -0.25 4.53 -3.64
N GLN A 110 -1.54 4.23 -3.88
CA GLN A 110 -2.09 4.16 -5.23
C GLN A 110 -2.05 5.52 -5.95
N GLY A 111 -2.47 6.60 -5.25
CA GLY A 111 -2.43 7.95 -5.80
C GLY A 111 -1.00 8.47 -6.00
N GLY A 112 -0.10 8.16 -5.06
CA GLY A 112 1.31 8.51 -5.12
C GLY A 112 2.02 7.87 -6.31
N LEU A 113 1.80 6.56 -6.54
CA LEU A 113 2.35 5.83 -7.70
C LEU A 113 1.84 6.40 -9.03
N LEU A 114 0.55 6.73 -9.10
CA LEU A 114 -0.03 7.36 -10.30
C LEU A 114 0.65 8.70 -10.60
N LEU A 115 0.79 9.57 -9.60
CA LEU A 115 1.43 10.87 -9.75
C LEU A 115 2.91 10.72 -10.12
N ALA A 116 3.66 9.91 -9.38
CA ALA A 116 5.09 9.69 -9.59
C ALA A 116 5.40 9.27 -11.03
N ARG A 117 4.60 8.37 -11.59
CA ARG A 117 4.78 7.87 -12.96
C ARG A 117 4.37 8.85 -14.04
N THR A 118 3.23 9.51 -13.86
CA THR A 118 2.71 10.47 -14.83
C THR A 118 3.60 11.70 -14.94
N THR A 119 4.19 12.14 -13.82
CA THR A 119 5.11 13.29 -13.79
C THR A 119 6.59 12.91 -13.86
N ARG A 120 6.92 11.60 -13.79
CA ARG A 120 8.29 11.09 -13.65
C ARG A 120 9.04 11.71 -12.47
N ASP A 121 8.34 11.87 -11.34
CA ASP A 121 8.85 12.48 -10.11
C ASP A 121 8.42 11.66 -8.90
N VAL A 122 9.31 10.75 -8.47
CA VAL A 122 9.07 9.84 -7.34
C VAL A 122 8.75 10.56 -6.03
N ARG A 123 9.16 11.82 -5.89
CA ARG A 123 8.87 12.63 -4.71
C ARG A 123 7.37 12.79 -4.48
N ARG A 124 6.54 12.65 -5.53
CA ARG A 124 5.07 12.65 -5.39
C ARG A 124 4.56 11.46 -4.58
N LEU A 125 5.16 10.28 -4.78
CA LEU A 125 4.85 9.09 -3.99
C LEU A 125 5.32 9.25 -2.55
N GLU A 126 6.55 9.74 -2.36
CA GLU A 126 7.10 10.03 -1.04
C GLU A 126 6.20 10.98 -0.24
N VAL A 127 5.82 12.13 -0.80
CA VAL A 127 4.95 13.11 -0.12
C VAL A 127 3.59 12.51 0.26
N ALA A 128 2.99 11.69 -0.62
CA ALA A 128 1.71 11.06 -0.34
C ALA A 128 1.80 10.07 0.83
N LEU A 129 2.81 9.18 0.81
CA LEU A 129 3.02 8.20 1.87
C LEU A 129 3.41 8.86 3.19
N ASP A 130 4.24 9.92 3.17
CA ASP A 130 4.57 10.69 4.36
C ASP A 130 3.37 11.34 5.02
N THR A 131 2.47 11.88 4.20
CA THR A 131 1.25 12.48 4.72
C THR A 131 0.38 11.43 5.41
N ALA A 132 0.22 10.25 4.81
CA ALA A 132 -0.53 9.15 5.40
C ALA A 132 0.16 8.58 6.66
N LEU A 133 1.49 8.47 6.67
CA LEU A 133 2.24 8.07 7.87
C LEU A 133 2.18 9.13 8.97
N GLY A 134 2.15 10.41 8.62
CA GLY A 134 1.90 11.50 9.55
C GLY A 134 0.52 11.34 10.20
N TYR A 135 -0.48 10.93 9.43
CA TYR A 135 -1.80 10.61 9.96
C TYR A 135 -1.78 9.40 10.91
N VAL A 136 -1.04 8.33 10.61
CA VAL A 136 -0.83 7.19 11.54
C VAL A 136 -0.13 7.66 12.83
N ARG A 137 0.92 8.48 12.70
CA ARG A 137 1.69 9.01 13.84
C ARG A 137 0.88 9.95 14.72
N ALA A 138 -0.14 10.62 14.20
CA ALA A 138 -1.05 11.42 15.01
C ALA A 138 -1.84 10.57 16.03
N HIS A 139 -1.91 9.26 15.79
CA HIS A 139 -2.47 8.28 16.72
C HIS A 139 -1.40 7.58 17.58
N ALA A 140 -0.12 7.97 17.50
CA ALA A 140 0.92 7.37 18.31
C ALA A 140 0.81 7.84 19.76
N VAL A 141 1.00 6.91 20.70
CA VAL A 141 1.09 7.24 22.12
C VAL A 141 2.50 7.77 22.36
N THR A 142 2.62 9.06 22.67
CA THR A 142 3.90 9.61 23.12
C THR A 142 4.14 9.13 24.55
N PRO A 143 5.35 8.64 24.91
CA PRO A 143 5.68 8.25 26.27
C PRO A 143 5.43 9.36 27.30
#